data_AF-A0A956Z422-F1
#
_entry.id   AF-A0A956Z422-F1
#
_cell.length_a   1.000
_cell.length_b   1.000
_cell.length_c   1.000
_cell.angle_alpha   90.00
_cell.angle_beta   90.00
_cell.angle_gamma   90.00
#
_symmetry.space_group_name_H-M   'P 1'
#
loop_
_entity.id
_entity.type
_entity.pdbx_description
1 polymer ?
#
loop_
_entity_poly.entity_id
_entity_poly.type
_entity_poly.pdbx_seq_one_letter_code
_entity_poly.pdbx_strand_id
1 'polypeptide(L)' 'PPSTPFLRAATERGLRTLDGLSMLVFQGVIGFQMWTGETPPEAVMRDALKQAFGV' A
#
# COMPACT_ATOMS: atom_id res chain seq x y z
N PRO A 1 4.14 -12.00 -0.42
CA PRO A 1 3.57 -11.37 -1.63
C PRO A 1 2.22 -10.68 -1.33
N PRO A 2 1.89 -9.60 -2.05
CA PRO A 2 0.63 -8.85 -1.86
C PRO A 2 -0.63 -9.72 -2.06
N SER A 3 -0.54 -10.80 -2.85
CA SER A 3 -1.56 -11.85 -2.94
C SER A 3 -1.32 -12.97 -1.92
N THR A 4 -1.82 -12.79 -0.70
CA THR A 4 -1.71 -13.78 0.38
C THR A 4 -2.67 -14.96 0.17
N PRO A 5 -2.43 -16.14 0.78
CA PRO A 5 -3.37 -17.27 0.71
C PRO A 5 -4.80 -16.90 1.12
N PHE A 6 -4.94 -16.02 2.12
CA PHE A 6 -6.23 -15.49 2.56
C PHE A 6 -6.93 -14.67 1.47
N LEU A 7 -6.21 -13.73 0.85
CA LEU A 7 -6.79 -12.89 -0.20
C LEU A 7 -7.13 -13.70 -1.45
N ARG A 8 -6.31 -14.69 -1.82
CA ARG A 8 -6.64 -15.61 -2.93
C ARG A 8 -7.92 -16.39 -2.67
N ALA A 9 -8.05 -16.98 -1.48
CA ALA A 9 -9.25 -17.72 -1.10
C ALA A 9 -10.51 -16.84 -1.10
N ALA A 10 -10.40 -15.55 -0.74
CA ALA A 10 -11.49 -14.60 -0.81
C ALA A 10 -11.85 -14.22 -2.26
N THR A 11 -10.85 -13.95 -3.11
CA THR A 11 -11.06 -13.67 -4.54
C THR A 11 -11.69 -14.86 -5.27
N GLU A 12 -11.27 -16.09 -4.98
CA GLU A 12 -11.86 -17.32 -5.53
C GLU A 12 -13.35 -17.49 -5.16
N ARG A 13 -13.78 -16.89 -4.04
CA ARG A 13 -15.19 -16.86 -3.60
C ARG A 13 -15.98 -15.68 -4.18
N GLY A 14 -15.39 -14.91 -5.10
CA GLY A 14 -16.01 -13.73 -5.69
C GLY A 14 -16.09 -12.52 -4.74
N LEU A 15 -15.35 -12.54 -3.62
CA LEU A 15 -15.31 -11.43 -2.68
C LEU A 15 -14.37 -10.33 -3.18
N ARG A 16 -14.72 -9.08 -2.90
CA ARG A 16 -13.84 -7.94 -3.13
C ARG A 16 -12.68 -8.00 -2.13
N THR A 17 -11.47 -7.89 -2.64
CA THR A 17 -10.24 -7.90 -1.84
C THR A 17 -9.45 -6.61 -2.05
N LEU A 18 -8.65 -6.27 -1.04
CA LEU A 18 -7.68 -5.18 -1.07
C LEU A 18 -6.38 -5.74 -0.49
N ASP A 19 -5.24 -5.47 -1.14
CA ASP A 19 -3.94 -5.81 -0.57
C ASP A 19 -3.51 -4.78 0.48
N GLY A 20 -2.33 -5.01 1.08
CA GLY A 20 -1.76 -4.11 2.09
C GLY A 20 -0.95 -2.93 1.52
N LEU A 21 -0.69 -2.88 0.21
CA LEU A 21 0.29 -1.94 -0.36
C LEU A 21 -0.24 -0.50 -0.34
N SER A 22 -1.50 -0.31 -0.71
CA SER A 22 -2.10 1.03 -0.67
C SER A 22 -2.16 1.59 0.76
N MET A 23 -2.48 0.74 1.74
CA MET A 23 -2.44 1.14 3.15
C MET A 23 -1.03 1.53 3.59
N LEU A 24 0.00 0.80 3.15
CA LEU A 24 1.39 1.11 3.44
C LEU A 24 1.83 2.47 2.87
N VAL A 25 1.36 2.86 1.68
CA VAL A 25 1.62 4.22 1.15
C VAL A 25 0.95 5.27 2.02
N PHE A 26 -0.36 5.14 2.28
CA PHE A 26 -1.12 6.19 2.96
C PHE A 26 -0.73 6.37 4.43
N GLN A 27 -0.39 5.30 5.14
CA GLN A 27 0.15 5.43 6.50
C GLN A 27 1.49 6.19 6.50
N GLY A 28 2.31 6.02 5.45
CA GLY A 28 3.59 6.71 5.30
C GLY A 28 3.40 8.19 5.00
N VAL A 29 2.41 8.51 4.15
CA VAL A 29 1.97 9.89 3.89
C VAL A 29 1.56 10.58 5.19
N ILE A 30 0.70 9.93 5.99
CA ILE A 30 0.24 10.47 7.28
C ILE A 30 1.40 10.66 8.24
N GLY A 31 2.25 9.64 8.42
CA GLY A 31 3.40 9.71 9.34
C GLY A 31 4.41 10.79 8.95
N PHE A 32 4.73 10.91 7.66
CA PHE A 32 5.61 11.95 7.15
C PHE A 32 5.05 13.35 7.45
N GLN A 33 3.76 13.56 7.17
CA GLN A 33 3.13 14.85 7.45
C GLN A 33 3.08 15.16 8.96
N MET A 34 2.83 14.16 9.80
CA MET A 34 2.87 14.33 11.26
C MET A 34 4.25 14.73 11.77
N TRP A 35 5.34 14.18 11.20
CA TRP A 35 6.69 14.46 11.66
C TRP A 35 7.30 15.73 11.09
N THR A 36 6.99 16.06 9.84
CA THR A 36 7.63 17.18 9.12
C THR A 36 6.75 18.42 9.05
N GLY A 37 5.43 18.26 9.18
CA GLY A 37 4.46 19.30 8.88
C GLY A 37 4.26 19.55 7.38
N GLU A 38 5.03 18.89 6.51
CA GLU A 38 4.93 19.04 5.06
C GLU A 38 3.96 18.03 4.45
N THR A 39 3.30 18.41 3.35
CA THR A 39 2.45 17.48 2.61
C THR A 39 3.34 16.63 1.68
N PRO A 40 3.47 15.31 1.91
CA PRO A 40 4.33 14.49 1.09
C PRO A 40 3.73 14.23 -0.30
N PRO A 41 4.58 14.07 -1.32
CA PRO A 41 4.14 13.63 -2.64
C PRO A 41 3.78 12.13 -2.63
N GLU A 42 2.49 11.80 -2.52
CA GLU A 42 1.98 10.42 -2.49
C GLU A 42 2.51 9.56 -3.66
N ALA A 43 2.55 10.13 -4.86
CA ALA A 43 3.02 9.42 -6.06
C ALA A 43 4.46 8.92 -5.91
N VAL A 44 5.35 9.73 -5.32
CA VAL A 44 6.76 9.35 -5.08
C VAL A 44 6.83 8.19 -4.09
N MET A 45 6.04 8.23 -3.02
CA MET A 45 5.99 7.12 -2.04
C MET A 45 5.44 5.84 -2.67
N ARG A 46 4.43 5.96 -3.54
CA ARG A 46 3.86 4.83 -4.27
C ARG A 46 4.88 4.19 -5.22
N ASP A 47 5.65 4.98 -5.95
CA ASP A 47 6.65 4.47 -6.88
C ASP A 47 7.87 3.88 -6.13
N ALA A 48 8.29 4.48 -5.02
CA ALA A 48 9.32 3.91 -4.15
C ALA A 48 8.90 2.53 -3.60
N LEU A 49 7.63 2.38 -3.23
CA LEU A 49 7.08 1.09 -2.78
C LEU A 49 7.11 0.06 -3.92
N LYS A 50 6.67 0.41 -5.12
CA LYS A 50 6.73 -0.50 -6.29
C LYS A 50 8.15 -0.99 -6.54
N GLN A 51 9.12 -0.08 -6.51
CA GLN A 51 10.53 -0.41 -6.70
C GLN A 51 11.07 -1.33 -5.59
N ALA A 52 10.71 -1.09 -4.33
CA ALA A 52 11.17 -1.90 -3.20
C ALA A 52 10.61 -3.33 -3.20
N PHE A 53 9.39 -3.52 -3.69
CA PHE A 53 8.71 -4.83 -3.70
C PHE A 53 8.71 -5.53 -5.06
N GLY A 54 9.20 -4.87 -6.12
CA GLY A 54 9.24 -5.41 -7.48
C GLY A 54 7.84 -5.66 -8.07
N VAL A 55 6.90 -4.77 -7.76
CA VAL A 55 5.47 -4.86 -8.13
C VAL A 55 5.03 -3.73 -9.03
#